data_AF-A0A7S8EPI1-F1
#
_entry.id   AF-A0A7S8EPI1-F1
#
_cell.length_a   1.000
_cell.length_b   1.000
_cell.length_c   1.000
_cell.angle_alpha   90.00
_cell.angle_beta   90.00
_cell.angle_gamma   90.00
#
_symmetry.space_group_name_H-M   'P 1'
#
loop_
_entity.id
_entity.type
_entity.pdbx_description
1 polymer ?
#
loop_
_entity_poly.entity_id
_entity_poly.type
_entity_poly.pdbx_seq_one_letter_code
_entity_poly.pdbx_strand_id
1 'polypeptide(L)'
;MIDRRTLLLSSMAALLPVAALADQSPPSPRTLDYGPAKLDVYAPDGASGMAVLFFVHGGAWRFGKRTQVQAKPAFLLRNGFCFVSIDYRMLPGADVATQAGDVEQAYEYIRANIAKHGGDPKRIVAMGHSAGCHLVALTGMRGGLPGVAALLLDDTRAYDLAALAKNGGMVRAYARVFSDPSQWAALSPASYVDGHKHPPTFIAYSHASGRGEDSKVFADRLRATGTQVTLFDGSAYSHMSIHHDFGEDGDALTAAALAFLKSTVG
;
A
#
# COMPACT_ATOMS: atom_id res chain seq x y z
N MET A 1 50.28 -31.99 44.62
CA MET A 1 48.84 -32.26 44.73
C MET A 1 48.25 -32.01 43.35
N ILE A 2 47.88 -33.10 42.66
CA ILE A 2 46.79 -33.30 41.68
C ILE A 2 46.40 -32.10 40.76
N ASP A 3 46.11 -32.19 39.46
CA ASP A 3 46.34 -33.06 38.30
C ASP A 3 45.52 -32.44 37.14
N ARG A 4 45.87 -32.76 35.90
CA ARG A 4 44.96 -32.97 34.73
C ARG A 4 44.02 -31.84 34.28
N ARG A 5 44.36 -31.25 33.12
CA ARG A 5 43.72 -31.51 31.79
C ARG A 5 43.68 -30.26 30.91
N THR A 6 44.50 -30.33 29.87
CA THR A 6 44.28 -29.92 28.48
C THR A 6 42.82 -29.61 28.12
N LEU A 7 42.57 -28.44 27.53
CA LEU A 7 41.48 -28.20 26.58
C LEU A 7 41.89 -27.08 25.62
N LEU A 8 42.57 -27.48 24.54
CA LEU A 8 42.63 -26.73 23.30
C LEU A 8 41.23 -26.82 22.67
N LEU A 9 40.44 -25.75 22.79
CA LEU A 9 39.24 -25.60 21.98
C LEU A 9 39.67 -25.10 20.59
N SER A 10 39.75 -26.03 19.66
CA SER A 10 39.80 -25.78 18.22
C SER A 10 38.51 -25.06 17.81
N SER A 11 38.60 -23.77 17.50
CA SER A 11 37.54 -23.04 16.83
C SER A 11 37.50 -23.44 15.35
N MET A 12 36.72 -24.48 15.02
CA MET A 12 36.25 -24.66 13.65
C MET A 12 35.16 -23.61 13.39
N ALA A 13 35.57 -22.45 12.87
CA ALA A 13 34.66 -21.59 12.14
C ALA A 13 34.26 -22.34 10.86
N ALA A 14 33.10 -23.00 10.89
CA ALA A 14 32.47 -23.44 9.66
C ALA A 14 32.11 -22.18 8.87
N LEU A 15 32.94 -21.83 7.89
CA LEU A 15 32.58 -20.93 6.82
C LEU A 15 31.42 -21.62 6.07
N LEU A 16 30.20 -21.29 6.46
CA LEU A 16 29.04 -21.51 5.61
C LEU A 16 29.35 -20.86 4.26
N PRO A 17 29.07 -21.52 3.13
CA PRO A 17 29.19 -20.85 1.85
C PRO A 17 28.27 -19.64 1.93
N VAL A 18 28.83 -18.45 1.68
CA VAL A 18 28.05 -17.28 1.29
C VAL A 18 27.30 -17.75 0.06
N ALA A 19 26.06 -18.23 0.26
CA ALA A 19 25.14 -18.41 -0.84
C ALA A 19 25.16 -17.09 -1.57
N ALA A 20 25.59 -17.12 -2.83
CA ALA A 20 25.58 -15.96 -3.69
C ALA A 20 24.24 -15.26 -3.46
N LEU A 21 24.29 -13.98 -3.04
CA LEU A 21 23.13 -13.12 -3.04
C LEU A 21 22.63 -13.11 -4.48
N ALA A 22 21.74 -14.06 -4.79
CA ALA A 22 21.09 -14.15 -6.08
C ALA A 22 20.49 -12.76 -6.32
N ASP A 23 20.74 -12.22 -7.51
CA ASP A 23 20.20 -10.94 -7.94
C ASP A 23 18.70 -10.88 -7.55
N GLN A 24 18.40 -10.10 -6.51
CA GLN A 24 17.08 -10.02 -5.86
C GLN A 24 16.09 -9.18 -6.69
N SER A 25 16.47 -8.82 -7.92
CA SER A 25 15.64 -8.03 -8.81
C SER A 25 14.37 -8.80 -9.16
N PRO A 26 13.18 -8.18 -9.06
CA PRO A 26 11.95 -8.83 -9.48
C PRO A 26 12.00 -9.10 -10.99
N PRO A 27 11.25 -10.10 -11.49
CA PRO A 27 11.10 -10.29 -12.93
C PRO A 27 10.55 -9.00 -13.57
N SER A 28 10.93 -8.75 -14.83
CA SER A 28 10.34 -7.67 -15.61
C SER A 28 8.81 -7.79 -15.62
N PRO A 29 8.08 -6.70 -15.38
CA PRO A 29 6.62 -6.78 -15.35
C PRO A 29 6.04 -7.03 -16.74
N ARG A 30 4.84 -7.61 -16.75
CA ARG A 30 3.96 -7.59 -17.92
C ARG A 30 3.15 -6.30 -17.90
N THR A 31 3.44 -5.38 -18.80
CA THR A 31 2.65 -4.15 -18.96
C THR A 31 1.39 -4.41 -19.77
N LEU A 32 0.23 -4.04 -19.24
CA LEU A 32 -1.08 -4.18 -19.86
C LEU A 32 -1.77 -2.81 -19.93
N ASP A 33 -2.67 -2.66 -20.89
CA ASP A 33 -3.56 -1.50 -21.01
C ASP A 33 -4.93 -1.86 -20.46
N TYR A 34 -5.43 -1.08 -19.50
CA TYR A 34 -6.73 -1.30 -18.88
C TYR A 34 -7.78 -0.28 -19.34
N GLY A 35 -7.48 0.54 -20.35
CA GLY A 35 -8.35 1.55 -20.93
C GLY A 35 -7.79 2.97 -20.74
N PRO A 36 -8.04 3.62 -19.58
CA PRO A 36 -7.62 5.00 -19.37
C PRO A 36 -6.09 5.15 -19.14
N ALA A 37 -5.40 4.09 -18.74
CA ALA A 37 -3.97 4.06 -18.51
C ALA A 37 -3.40 2.62 -18.55
N LYS A 38 -2.17 2.45 -18.08
CA LYS A 38 -1.45 1.17 -18.09
C LYS A 38 -1.26 0.62 -16.67
N LEU A 39 -1.10 -0.69 -16.59
CA LEU A 39 -0.71 -1.38 -15.36
C LEU A 39 0.43 -2.36 -15.62
N ASP A 40 1.21 -2.64 -14.58
CA ASP A 40 2.31 -3.60 -14.59
C ASP A 40 1.96 -4.74 -13.64
N VAL A 41 1.98 -5.97 -14.16
CA VAL A 41 1.83 -7.20 -13.36
C VAL A 41 3.18 -7.86 -13.17
N TYR A 42 3.56 -8.02 -11.91
CA TYR A 42 4.73 -8.78 -11.47
C TYR A 42 4.24 -10.10 -10.89
N ALA A 43 4.71 -11.20 -11.46
CA ALA A 43 4.40 -12.57 -11.04
C ALA A 43 5.56 -13.50 -11.42
N PRO A 44 5.88 -14.54 -10.63
CA PRO A 44 6.83 -15.57 -11.04
C PRO A 44 6.30 -16.34 -12.26
N ASP A 45 7.20 -16.88 -13.09
CA ASP A 45 6.79 -17.74 -14.19
C ASP A 45 6.10 -19.02 -13.66
N GLY A 46 4.99 -19.39 -14.30
CA GLY A 46 4.17 -20.54 -13.89
C GLY A 46 3.36 -20.34 -12.61
N ALA A 47 3.35 -19.13 -12.03
CA ALA A 47 2.52 -18.81 -10.88
C ALA A 47 1.03 -19.04 -11.14
N SER A 48 0.31 -19.47 -10.10
CA SER A 48 -1.13 -19.69 -10.14
C SER A 48 -1.73 -19.53 -8.74
N GLY A 49 -2.89 -18.88 -8.65
CA GLY A 49 -3.65 -18.72 -7.40
C GLY A 49 -2.98 -17.90 -6.30
N MET A 50 -1.98 -17.07 -6.62
CA MET A 50 -1.31 -16.21 -5.63
C MET A 50 -2.24 -15.08 -5.18
N ALA A 51 -2.17 -14.66 -3.91
CA ALA A 51 -2.83 -13.42 -3.49
C ALA A 51 -2.29 -12.22 -4.28
N VAL A 52 -3.07 -11.16 -4.43
CA VAL A 52 -2.70 -10.00 -5.24
C VAL A 52 -2.61 -8.78 -4.36
N LEU A 53 -1.46 -8.09 -4.39
CA LEU A 53 -1.37 -6.72 -3.91
C LEU A 53 -1.53 -5.75 -5.08
N PHE A 54 -2.65 -5.02 -5.09
CA PHE A 54 -2.95 -3.96 -6.04
C PHE A 54 -2.47 -2.61 -5.48
N PHE A 55 -1.44 -2.02 -6.08
CA PHE A 55 -0.77 -0.82 -5.62
C PHE A 55 -1.09 0.43 -6.46
N VAL A 56 -1.36 1.53 -5.76
CA VAL A 56 -1.57 2.87 -6.34
C VAL A 56 -0.49 3.82 -5.83
N HIS A 57 0.32 4.35 -6.73
CA HIS A 57 1.46 5.19 -6.37
C HIS A 57 1.05 6.57 -5.82
N GLY A 58 1.99 7.23 -5.12
CA GLY A 58 1.84 8.61 -4.67
C GLY A 58 2.24 9.65 -5.73
N GLY A 59 2.54 10.88 -5.29
CA GLY A 59 2.98 11.96 -6.19
C GLY A 59 2.01 13.14 -6.28
N ALA A 60 1.34 13.45 -5.17
CA ALA A 60 0.50 14.65 -5.02
C ALA A 60 -0.55 14.81 -6.14
N TRP A 61 -1.17 13.70 -6.58
CA TRP A 61 -2.23 13.65 -7.61
C TRP A 61 -1.84 14.22 -8.99
N ARG A 62 -0.54 14.49 -9.19
CA ARG A 62 0.01 15.27 -10.31
C ARG A 62 1.22 14.60 -10.96
N PHE A 63 1.88 13.74 -10.20
CA PHE A 63 3.11 13.08 -10.57
C PHE A 63 3.05 11.63 -10.14
N GLY A 64 4.01 10.88 -10.64
CA GLY A 64 4.23 9.48 -10.30
C GLY A 64 4.14 8.59 -11.52
N LYS A 65 4.45 7.31 -11.32
CA LYS A 65 4.40 6.30 -12.36
C LYS A 65 4.29 4.91 -11.73
N ARG A 66 3.65 3.98 -12.42
CA ARG A 66 3.51 2.58 -12.02
C ARG A 66 4.82 1.84 -11.79
N THR A 67 5.95 2.38 -12.26
CA THR A 67 7.29 1.82 -12.06
C THR A 67 7.98 2.30 -10.77
N GLN A 68 7.37 3.20 -10.00
CA GLN A 68 7.86 3.63 -8.67
C GLN A 68 7.39 2.66 -7.58
N VAL A 69 7.90 1.43 -7.64
CA VAL A 69 7.45 0.31 -6.80
C VAL A 69 8.50 -0.13 -5.79
N GLN A 70 9.75 0.27 -6.01
CA GLN A 70 10.90 0.06 -5.13
C GLN A 70 11.08 -1.45 -4.85
N ALA A 71 11.43 -1.84 -3.63
CA ALA A 71 11.61 -3.26 -3.27
C ALA A 71 10.29 -4.06 -3.16
N LYS A 72 9.11 -3.42 -3.24
CA LYS A 72 7.81 -4.11 -3.05
C LYS A 72 7.62 -5.33 -3.92
N PRO A 73 7.85 -5.30 -5.25
CA PRO A 73 7.58 -6.48 -6.06
C PRO A 73 8.46 -7.66 -5.64
N ALA A 74 9.77 -7.47 -5.49
CA ALA A 74 10.67 -8.55 -5.09
C ALA A 74 10.26 -9.15 -3.74
N PHE A 75 10.01 -8.29 -2.74
CA PHE A 75 9.58 -8.70 -1.41
C PHE A 75 8.27 -9.51 -1.44
N LEU A 76 7.25 -9.01 -2.14
CA LEU A 76 5.91 -9.59 -2.16
C LEU A 76 5.87 -10.90 -2.94
N LEU A 77 6.60 -10.99 -4.05
CA LEU A 77 6.71 -12.21 -4.85
C LEU A 77 7.32 -13.35 -4.04
N ARG A 78 8.41 -13.09 -3.31
CA ARG A 78 9.03 -14.07 -2.38
C ARG A 78 8.08 -14.51 -1.27
N ASN A 79 7.06 -13.71 -0.97
CA ASN A 79 6.10 -13.94 0.09
C ASN A 79 4.74 -14.46 -0.38
N GLY A 80 4.62 -14.89 -1.63
CA GLY A 80 3.40 -15.55 -2.14
C GLY A 80 2.36 -14.60 -2.73
N PHE A 81 2.75 -13.37 -3.08
CA PHE A 81 1.86 -12.38 -3.69
C PHE A 81 2.26 -12.04 -5.13
N CYS A 82 1.30 -12.02 -6.04
CA CYS A 82 1.41 -11.24 -7.26
C CYS A 82 1.32 -9.76 -6.89
N PHE A 83 2.09 -8.92 -7.57
CA PHE A 83 2.06 -7.48 -7.35
C PHE A 83 1.60 -6.77 -8.63
N VAL A 84 0.64 -5.88 -8.50
CA VAL A 84 0.12 -5.09 -9.62
C VAL A 84 0.24 -3.62 -9.27
N SER A 85 0.82 -2.81 -10.16
CA SER A 85 0.94 -1.37 -9.98
C SER A 85 0.38 -0.65 -11.21
N ILE A 86 -0.30 0.48 -11.01
CA ILE A 86 -1.03 1.18 -12.08
C ILE A 86 -0.49 2.59 -12.31
N ASP A 87 -0.55 3.04 -13.56
CA ASP A 87 -0.61 4.46 -13.89
C ASP A 87 -2.09 4.87 -13.79
N TYR A 88 -2.36 6.15 -13.59
CA TYR A 88 -3.70 6.72 -13.68
C TYR A 88 -3.60 8.15 -14.22
N ARG A 89 -4.67 8.71 -14.80
CA ARG A 89 -4.63 10.08 -15.33
C ARG A 89 -4.49 11.07 -14.18
N MET A 90 -3.70 12.13 -14.33
CA MET A 90 -3.36 13.03 -13.22
C MET A 90 -3.67 14.49 -13.53
N LEU A 91 -3.68 15.32 -12.47
CA LEU A 91 -3.81 16.76 -12.61
C LEU A 91 -2.64 17.35 -13.45
N PRO A 92 -2.90 18.39 -14.26
CA PRO A 92 -4.17 19.10 -14.41
C PRO A 92 -5.14 18.47 -15.43
N GLY A 93 -4.77 17.38 -16.11
CA GLY A 93 -5.59 16.76 -17.16
C GLY A 93 -6.77 15.92 -16.67
N ALA A 94 -6.69 15.43 -15.43
CA ALA A 94 -7.76 14.69 -14.77
C ALA A 94 -7.86 15.09 -13.28
N ASP A 95 -9.06 15.44 -12.86
CA ASP A 95 -9.36 15.76 -11.46
C ASP A 95 -9.31 14.51 -10.55
N VAL A 96 -9.45 14.72 -9.24
CA VAL A 96 -9.33 13.63 -8.25
C VAL A 96 -10.50 12.62 -8.37
N ALA A 97 -11.68 13.06 -8.80
CA ALA A 97 -12.80 12.17 -9.04
C ALA A 97 -12.51 11.23 -10.23
N THR A 98 -11.94 11.76 -11.31
CA THR A 98 -11.49 10.99 -12.47
C THR A 98 -10.37 10.01 -12.09
N GLN A 99 -9.41 10.46 -11.26
CA GLN A 99 -8.36 9.60 -10.71
C GLN A 99 -8.91 8.41 -9.91
N ALA A 100 -9.90 8.65 -9.05
CA ALA A 100 -10.56 7.59 -8.31
C ALA A 100 -11.29 6.61 -9.24
N GLY A 101 -11.95 7.11 -10.29
CA GLY A 101 -12.57 6.26 -11.32
C GLY A 101 -11.55 5.43 -12.11
N ASP A 102 -10.33 5.93 -12.35
CA ASP A 102 -9.25 5.16 -12.99
C ASP A 102 -8.75 4.02 -12.09
N VAL A 103 -8.68 4.24 -10.77
CA VAL A 103 -8.33 3.20 -9.78
C VAL A 103 -9.39 2.09 -9.77
N GLU A 104 -10.68 2.45 -9.82
CA GLU A 104 -11.80 1.49 -9.85
C GLU A 104 -11.79 0.66 -11.15
N GLN A 105 -11.63 1.31 -12.30
CA GLN A 105 -11.51 0.62 -13.59
C GLN A 105 -10.30 -0.32 -13.64
N ALA A 106 -9.16 0.09 -13.06
CA ALA A 106 -8.00 -0.79 -12.97
C ALA A 106 -8.29 -2.01 -12.10
N TYR A 107 -8.94 -1.82 -10.95
CA TYR A 107 -9.33 -2.91 -10.06
C TYR A 107 -10.29 -3.89 -10.75
N GLU A 108 -11.30 -3.39 -11.47
CA GLU A 108 -12.21 -4.23 -12.27
C GLU A 108 -11.45 -5.04 -13.33
N TYR A 109 -10.52 -4.39 -14.05
CA TYR A 109 -9.68 -5.07 -15.03
C TYR A 109 -8.83 -6.17 -14.38
N ILE A 110 -8.21 -5.90 -13.22
CA ILE A 110 -7.42 -6.86 -12.46
C ILE A 110 -8.29 -8.06 -12.08
N ARG A 111 -9.48 -7.83 -11.49
CA ARG A 111 -10.41 -8.92 -11.15
C ARG A 111 -10.78 -9.80 -12.34
N ALA A 112 -10.95 -9.20 -13.52
CA ALA A 112 -11.31 -9.94 -14.72
C ALA A 112 -10.14 -10.72 -15.35
N ASN A 113 -8.89 -10.32 -15.12
CA ASN A 113 -7.74 -10.81 -15.89
C ASN A 113 -6.60 -11.44 -15.07
N ILE A 114 -6.48 -11.16 -13.77
CA ILE A 114 -5.27 -11.50 -13.00
C ILE A 114 -5.03 -13.02 -12.87
N ALA A 115 -6.09 -13.83 -12.99
CA ALA A 115 -5.99 -15.30 -13.05
C ALA A 115 -5.08 -15.78 -14.18
N LYS A 116 -5.07 -15.09 -15.33
CA LYS A 116 -4.21 -15.39 -16.48
C LYS A 116 -2.73 -15.06 -16.22
N HIS A 117 -2.46 -14.31 -15.16
CA HIS A 117 -1.14 -13.83 -14.77
C HIS A 117 -0.73 -14.37 -13.39
N GLY A 118 -1.38 -15.45 -12.94
CA GLY A 118 -1.00 -16.20 -11.74
C GLY A 118 -1.61 -15.71 -10.42
N GLY A 119 -2.39 -14.63 -10.42
CA GLY A 119 -3.07 -14.14 -9.22
C GLY A 119 -4.50 -14.66 -9.06
N ASP A 120 -5.00 -14.74 -7.83
CA ASP A 120 -6.38 -15.08 -7.51
C ASP A 120 -7.25 -13.80 -7.45
N PRO A 121 -8.25 -13.65 -8.34
CA PRO A 121 -9.11 -12.46 -8.37
C PRO A 121 -10.03 -12.31 -7.14
N LYS A 122 -10.07 -13.31 -6.25
CA LYS A 122 -10.82 -13.27 -4.98
C LYS A 122 -9.95 -12.91 -3.78
N ARG A 123 -8.63 -12.82 -3.94
CA ARG A 123 -7.66 -12.53 -2.86
C ARG A 123 -6.86 -11.28 -3.17
N ILE A 124 -7.55 -10.16 -3.37
CA ILE A 124 -6.94 -8.87 -3.72
C ILE A 124 -6.93 -7.95 -2.49
N VAL A 125 -5.77 -7.43 -2.13
CA VAL A 125 -5.61 -6.33 -1.17
C VAL A 125 -5.20 -5.07 -1.93
N ALA A 126 -5.86 -3.95 -1.68
CA ALA A 126 -5.51 -2.67 -2.28
C ALA A 126 -4.58 -1.88 -1.36
N MET A 127 -3.48 -1.37 -1.89
CA MET A 127 -2.49 -0.56 -1.19
C MET A 127 -2.28 0.75 -1.93
N GLY A 128 -2.09 1.84 -1.21
CA GLY A 128 -1.64 3.08 -1.84
C GLY A 128 -0.75 3.89 -0.92
N HIS A 129 0.14 4.70 -1.50
CA HIS A 129 0.98 5.66 -0.78
C HIS A 129 0.57 7.11 -1.06
N SER A 130 0.56 7.98 -0.04
CA SER A 130 0.37 9.43 -0.23
C SER A 130 -0.94 9.80 -0.97
N ALA A 131 -0.84 10.30 -2.20
CA ALA A 131 -2.00 10.53 -3.06
C ALA A 131 -2.72 9.22 -3.43
N GLY A 132 -1.99 8.15 -3.74
CA GLY A 132 -2.56 6.83 -3.96
C GLY A 132 -3.18 6.24 -2.70
N CYS A 133 -2.64 6.54 -1.51
CA CYS A 133 -3.27 6.17 -0.23
C CYS A 133 -4.64 6.83 -0.09
N HIS A 134 -4.75 8.12 -0.46
CA HIS A 134 -6.03 8.81 -0.49
C HIS A 134 -7.00 8.18 -1.49
N LEU A 135 -6.53 7.87 -2.71
CA LEU A 135 -7.38 7.26 -3.74
C LEU A 135 -7.88 5.88 -3.34
N VAL A 136 -7.02 5.01 -2.78
CA VAL A 136 -7.40 3.68 -2.28
C VAL A 136 -8.37 3.78 -1.10
N ALA A 137 -8.15 4.73 -0.18
CA ALA A 137 -9.11 4.98 0.89
C ALA A 137 -10.46 5.45 0.32
N LEU A 138 -10.45 6.37 -0.65
CA LEU A 138 -11.67 6.94 -1.22
C LEU A 138 -12.48 5.86 -1.96
N THR A 139 -11.85 5.12 -2.87
CA THR A 139 -12.52 4.08 -3.67
C THR A 139 -12.93 2.90 -2.82
N GLY A 140 -12.10 2.48 -1.85
CA GLY A 140 -12.42 1.41 -0.91
C GLY A 140 -13.64 1.74 -0.05
N MET A 141 -13.67 2.92 0.57
CA MET A 141 -14.76 3.31 1.48
C MET A 141 -16.06 3.61 0.72
N ARG A 142 -16.00 4.15 -0.50
CA ARG A 142 -17.21 4.42 -1.30
C ARG A 142 -17.76 3.19 -2.04
N GLY A 143 -17.19 2.01 -1.82
CA GLY A 143 -17.66 0.75 -2.42
C GLY A 143 -17.19 0.51 -3.86
N GLY A 144 -16.23 1.30 -4.36
CA GLY A 144 -15.67 1.18 -5.70
C GLY A 144 -14.74 -0.02 -5.92
N LEU A 145 -14.36 -0.72 -4.85
CA LEU A 145 -13.51 -1.91 -4.89
C LEU A 145 -14.28 -3.16 -4.42
N PRO A 146 -15.31 -3.64 -5.14
CA PRO A 146 -16.16 -4.71 -4.67
C PRO A 146 -15.38 -6.00 -4.43
N GLY A 147 -15.56 -6.60 -3.25
CA GLY A 147 -14.92 -7.84 -2.85
C GLY A 147 -13.43 -7.73 -2.54
N VAL A 148 -12.89 -6.51 -2.36
CA VAL A 148 -11.50 -6.34 -1.91
C VAL A 148 -11.34 -6.93 -0.51
N ALA A 149 -10.27 -7.69 -0.30
CA ALA A 149 -10.07 -8.44 0.94
C ALA A 149 -9.60 -7.53 2.08
N ALA A 150 -8.78 -6.51 1.78
CA ALA A 150 -8.30 -5.53 2.74
C ALA A 150 -7.81 -4.26 2.05
N LEU A 151 -7.59 -3.21 2.85
CA LEU A 151 -6.95 -1.96 2.45
C LEU A 151 -5.65 -1.75 3.24
N LEU A 152 -4.58 -1.33 2.58
CA LEU A 152 -3.32 -0.90 3.20
C LEU A 152 -3.05 0.56 2.82
N LEU A 153 -3.31 1.43 3.78
CA LEU A 153 -3.29 2.89 3.62
C LEU A 153 -1.95 3.41 4.14
N ASP A 154 -1.00 3.61 3.24
CA ASP A 154 0.35 4.09 3.55
C ASP A 154 0.41 5.62 3.45
N ASP A 155 0.17 6.25 4.59
CA ASP A 155 0.53 7.62 4.87
C ASP A 155 -0.17 8.69 3.98
N THR A 156 -1.37 9.10 4.38
CA THR A 156 -2.03 10.31 3.86
C THR A 156 -2.66 11.14 4.99
N ARG A 157 -3.03 12.39 4.66
CA ARG A 157 -3.83 13.26 5.53
C ARG A 157 -5.25 13.48 5.01
N ALA A 158 -5.49 13.20 3.73
CA ALA A 158 -6.72 13.59 3.03
C ALA A 158 -7.92 12.66 3.33
N TYR A 159 -8.05 12.15 4.55
CA TYR A 159 -9.19 11.31 4.93
C TYR A 159 -10.48 12.13 5.08
N ASP A 160 -10.37 13.35 5.60
CA ASP A 160 -11.46 14.31 5.77
C ASP A 160 -10.97 15.71 5.41
N LEU A 161 -11.35 16.20 4.23
CA LEU A 161 -10.86 17.47 3.70
C LEU A 161 -11.40 18.67 4.48
N ALA A 162 -12.60 18.58 5.04
CA ALA A 162 -13.18 19.64 5.86
C ALA A 162 -12.46 19.75 7.21
N ALA A 163 -12.19 18.62 7.87
CA ALA A 163 -11.39 18.58 9.08
C ALA A 163 -9.94 19.02 8.81
N LEU A 164 -9.35 18.57 7.71
CA LEU A 164 -8.01 18.98 7.28
C LEU A 164 -7.92 20.51 7.13
N ALA A 165 -8.91 21.14 6.51
CA ALA A 165 -8.97 22.60 6.40
C ALA A 165 -9.15 23.29 7.75
N LYS A 166 -10.09 22.83 8.57
CA LYS A 166 -10.36 23.38 9.92
C LYS A 166 -9.13 23.36 10.82
N ASN A 167 -8.32 22.31 10.70
CA ASN A 167 -7.11 22.11 11.52
C ASN A 167 -5.85 22.78 10.92
N GLY A 168 -6.00 23.62 9.89
CA GLY A 168 -4.88 24.30 9.23
C GLY A 168 -4.00 23.39 8.36
N GLY A 169 -4.43 22.15 8.12
CA GLY A 169 -3.73 21.16 7.30
C GLY A 169 -3.90 21.33 5.79
N MET A 170 -4.82 22.21 5.35
CA MET A 170 -5.01 22.58 3.93
C MET A 170 -3.88 23.50 3.43
N VAL A 171 -2.63 23.06 3.60
CA VAL A 171 -1.44 23.75 3.09
C VAL A 171 -1.42 23.75 1.57
N ARG A 172 -0.52 24.53 0.97
CA ARG A 172 -0.41 24.73 -0.49
C ARG A 172 -0.48 23.45 -1.33
N ALA A 173 0.08 22.34 -0.83
CA ALA A 173 0.04 21.05 -1.53
C ALA A 173 -1.40 20.51 -1.69
N TYR A 174 -2.21 20.55 -0.63
CA TYR A 174 -3.61 20.12 -0.66
C TYR A 174 -4.52 21.18 -1.28
N ALA A 175 -4.31 22.47 -0.96
CA ALA A 175 -5.15 23.56 -1.44
C ALA A 175 -5.17 23.69 -2.98
N ARG A 176 -4.07 23.30 -3.66
CA ARG A 176 -3.99 23.28 -5.13
C ARG A 176 -4.79 22.15 -5.78
N VAL A 177 -5.07 21.09 -5.02
CA VAL A 177 -5.73 19.87 -5.49
C VAL A 177 -7.21 19.92 -5.13
N PHE A 178 -7.50 20.33 -3.89
CA PHE A 178 -8.84 20.40 -3.31
C PHE A 178 -9.28 21.86 -3.16
N SER A 179 -9.15 22.64 -4.23
CA SER A 179 -9.43 24.08 -4.22
C SER A 179 -10.91 24.44 -4.13
N ASP A 180 -11.81 23.50 -4.44
CA ASP A 180 -13.26 23.69 -4.40
C ASP A 180 -13.87 22.96 -3.19
N PRO A 181 -14.27 23.69 -2.13
CA PRO A 181 -14.88 23.09 -0.94
C PRO A 181 -16.19 22.35 -1.21
N SER A 182 -16.91 22.65 -2.29
CA SER A 182 -18.15 21.95 -2.64
C SER A 182 -17.91 20.47 -2.96
N GLN A 183 -16.69 20.12 -3.37
CA GLN A 183 -16.28 18.74 -3.69
C GLN A 183 -15.73 17.98 -2.49
N TRP A 184 -15.42 18.65 -1.38
CA TRP A 184 -14.69 18.03 -0.26
C TRP A 184 -15.40 16.83 0.33
N ALA A 185 -16.72 16.89 0.47
CA ALA A 185 -17.50 15.76 0.99
C ALA A 185 -17.36 14.53 0.07
N ALA A 186 -17.50 14.70 -1.24
CA ALA A 186 -17.40 13.61 -2.22
C ALA A 186 -15.98 13.05 -2.39
N LEU A 187 -14.96 13.84 -2.03
CA LEU A 187 -13.55 13.45 -2.14
C LEU A 187 -12.92 13.04 -0.79
N SER A 188 -13.69 13.04 0.29
CA SER A 188 -13.25 12.61 1.62
C SER A 188 -13.62 11.15 1.87
N PRO A 189 -12.66 10.22 2.02
CA PRO A 189 -12.93 8.84 2.45
C PRO A 189 -13.83 8.77 3.69
N ALA A 190 -13.65 9.68 4.65
CA ALA A 190 -14.41 9.72 5.89
C ALA A 190 -15.93 9.92 5.69
N SER A 191 -16.36 10.54 4.57
CA SER A 191 -17.78 10.72 4.26
C SER A 191 -18.52 9.40 3.99
N TYR A 192 -17.79 8.33 3.70
CA TYR A 192 -18.35 7.04 3.31
C TYR A 192 -18.24 5.97 4.42
N VAL A 193 -17.65 6.32 5.57
CA VAL A 193 -17.40 5.35 6.64
C VAL A 193 -18.70 4.92 7.33
N ASP A 194 -19.63 5.85 7.54
CA ASP A 194 -20.75 5.62 8.43
C ASP A 194 -21.79 4.64 7.84
N GLY A 195 -22.46 3.90 8.73
CA GLY A 195 -23.61 3.06 8.38
C GLY A 195 -23.30 1.64 7.91
N HIS A 196 -22.03 1.24 7.75
CA HIS A 196 -21.66 -0.14 7.43
C HIS A 196 -20.21 -0.47 7.80
N LYS A 197 -19.92 -1.78 7.84
CA LYS A 197 -18.58 -2.31 8.07
C LYS A 197 -17.79 -2.31 6.76
N HIS A 198 -16.55 -1.85 6.82
CA HIS A 198 -15.61 -1.79 5.69
C HIS A 198 -14.65 -2.99 5.68
N PRO A 199 -13.90 -3.21 4.59
CA PRO A 199 -12.82 -4.20 4.58
C PRO A 199 -11.82 -3.97 5.72
N PRO A 200 -11.20 -5.03 6.28
CA PRO A 200 -10.08 -4.88 7.20
C PRO A 200 -9.06 -3.87 6.65
N THR A 201 -8.67 -2.92 7.49
CA THR A 201 -7.85 -1.78 7.05
C THR A 201 -6.59 -1.67 7.89
N PHE A 202 -5.45 -1.66 7.25
CA PHE A 202 -4.16 -1.31 7.84
C PHE A 202 -3.84 0.14 7.51
N ILE A 203 -3.50 0.94 8.51
CA ILE A 203 -3.18 2.36 8.35
C ILE A 203 -1.79 2.60 8.93
N ALA A 204 -0.87 3.11 8.10
CA ALA A 204 0.43 3.61 8.54
C ALA A 204 0.49 5.13 8.37
N TYR A 205 1.23 5.78 9.26
CA TYR A 205 1.52 7.22 9.16
C TYR A 205 2.97 7.50 9.53
N SER A 206 3.57 8.49 8.86
CA SER A 206 4.93 8.95 9.15
C SER A 206 4.96 10.04 10.23
N HIS A 207 6.15 10.51 10.61
CA HIS A 207 6.28 11.68 11.48
C HIS A 207 5.96 13.02 10.80
N ALA A 208 5.63 13.03 9.50
CA ALA A 208 5.32 14.29 8.83
C ALA A 208 4.03 14.90 9.42
N SER A 209 4.07 16.21 9.65
CA SER A 209 3.09 16.93 10.49
C SER A 209 1.62 16.64 10.12
N GLY A 210 0.84 16.27 11.14
CA GLY A 210 -0.61 16.05 11.07
C GLY A 210 -1.04 14.65 10.62
N ARG A 211 -0.14 13.83 10.08
CA ARG A 211 -0.47 12.49 9.55
C ARG A 211 -0.89 11.53 10.66
N GLY A 212 -0.15 11.54 11.77
CA GLY A 212 -0.49 10.72 12.92
C GLY A 212 -1.85 11.07 13.51
N GLU A 213 -2.20 12.35 13.59
CA GLU A 213 -3.49 12.83 14.09
C GLU A 213 -4.62 12.45 13.13
N ASP A 214 -4.49 12.79 11.85
CA ASP A 214 -5.53 12.54 10.83
C ASP A 214 -5.77 11.03 10.65
N SER A 215 -4.72 10.19 10.66
CA SER A 215 -4.84 8.73 10.60
C SER A 215 -5.49 8.12 11.83
N LYS A 216 -5.19 8.62 13.04
CA LYS A 216 -5.82 8.13 14.29
C LYS A 216 -7.31 8.42 14.30
N VAL A 217 -7.70 9.66 13.95
CA VAL A 217 -9.12 10.05 13.85
C VAL A 217 -9.88 9.18 12.86
N PHE A 218 -9.30 8.94 11.68
CA PHE A 218 -9.92 8.07 10.67
C PHE A 218 -10.01 6.61 11.13
N ALA A 219 -8.96 6.08 11.76
CA ALA A 219 -8.95 4.74 12.35
C ALA A 219 -10.06 4.55 13.40
N ASP A 220 -10.25 5.53 14.27
CA ASP A 220 -11.27 5.47 15.32
C ASP A 220 -12.68 5.55 14.75
N ARG A 221 -12.89 6.35 13.69
CA ARG A 221 -14.17 6.38 12.96
C ARG A 221 -14.50 5.03 12.33
N LEU A 222 -13.52 4.36 11.71
CA LEU A 222 -13.71 3.02 11.16
C LEU A 222 -14.00 1.98 12.26
N ARG A 223 -13.28 2.02 13.37
CA ARG A 223 -13.52 1.12 14.51
C ARG A 223 -14.92 1.28 15.09
N ALA A 224 -15.45 2.50 15.11
CA ALA A 224 -16.81 2.77 15.57
C ALA A 224 -17.90 2.06 14.75
N THR A 225 -17.61 1.67 13.50
CA THR A 225 -18.54 0.86 12.67
C THR A 225 -18.30 -0.65 12.77
N GLY A 226 -17.37 -1.09 13.64
CA GLY A 226 -16.97 -2.48 13.78
C GLY A 226 -15.98 -2.95 12.70
N THR A 227 -15.39 -2.03 11.93
CA THR A 227 -14.32 -2.33 10.98
C THR A 227 -13.05 -2.72 11.74
N GLN A 228 -12.37 -3.79 11.29
CA GLN A 228 -11.10 -4.19 11.86
C GLN A 228 -10.00 -3.23 11.37
N VAL A 229 -9.29 -2.58 12.30
CA VAL A 229 -8.25 -1.60 11.96
C VAL A 229 -6.94 -1.91 12.68
N THR A 230 -5.90 -2.16 11.90
CA THR A 230 -4.51 -2.19 12.37
C THR A 230 -3.90 -0.81 12.13
N LEU A 231 -3.35 -0.20 13.18
CA LEU A 231 -2.70 1.10 13.09
C LEU A 231 -1.21 0.93 13.38
N PHE A 232 -0.36 1.36 12.46
CA PHE A 232 1.09 1.32 12.59
C PHE A 232 1.63 2.72 12.86
N ASP A 233 2.33 2.87 13.99
CA ASP A 233 3.07 4.10 14.31
C ASP A 233 4.40 4.11 13.55
N GLY A 234 4.41 4.85 12.45
CA GLY A 234 5.61 5.07 11.63
C GLY A 234 6.34 6.36 11.97
N SER A 235 6.33 6.82 13.23
CA SER A 235 7.07 8.03 13.65
C SER A 235 8.58 7.95 13.42
N ALA A 236 9.15 6.74 13.27
CA ALA A 236 10.53 6.54 12.84
C ALA A 236 10.78 6.94 11.36
N TYR A 237 9.72 7.06 10.55
CA TYR A 237 9.81 7.29 9.12
C TYR A 237 9.43 8.72 8.75
N SER A 238 10.09 9.23 7.70
CA SER A 238 9.61 10.38 6.94
C SER A 238 8.50 9.97 5.98
N HIS A 239 7.79 10.96 5.41
CA HIS A 239 6.76 10.69 4.40
C HIS A 239 7.27 9.92 3.18
N MET A 240 8.55 10.09 2.83
CA MET A 240 9.15 9.39 1.69
C MET A 240 9.75 8.05 2.09
N SER A 241 10.43 7.98 3.24
CA SER A 241 11.10 6.74 3.66
C SER A 241 10.09 5.66 4.04
N ILE A 242 8.92 6.01 4.59
CA ILE A 242 7.84 5.04 4.87
C ILE A 242 7.42 4.26 3.61
N HIS A 243 7.49 4.89 2.45
CA HIS A 243 7.25 4.24 1.16
C HIS A 243 8.51 3.64 0.55
N HIS A 244 9.64 4.33 0.57
CA HIS A 244 10.87 3.84 -0.07
C HIS A 244 11.39 2.57 0.58
N ASP A 245 11.36 2.51 1.91
CA ASP A 245 11.95 1.42 2.70
C ASP A 245 11.01 0.20 2.73
N PHE A 246 9.75 0.34 2.31
CA PHE A 246 8.82 -0.79 2.25
C PHE A 246 9.30 -1.82 1.23
N GLY A 247 9.55 -3.03 1.72
CA GLY A 247 10.07 -4.18 0.98
C GLY A 247 11.53 -4.48 1.29
N GLU A 248 12.22 -3.60 2.02
CA GLU A 248 13.60 -3.83 2.47
C GLU A 248 13.66 -4.80 3.65
N ASP A 249 14.73 -5.58 3.74
CA ASP A 249 14.91 -6.56 4.80
C ASP A 249 15.10 -5.86 6.16
N GLY A 250 14.38 -6.33 7.18
CA GLY A 250 14.44 -5.76 8.54
C GLY A 250 13.57 -4.53 8.77
N ASP A 251 12.87 -4.03 7.74
CA ASP A 251 11.93 -2.92 7.89
C ASP A 251 10.69 -3.29 8.72
N ALA A 252 10.38 -2.49 9.75
CA ALA A 252 9.32 -2.78 10.71
C ALA A 252 7.92 -2.66 10.10
N LEU A 253 7.68 -1.66 9.24
CA LEU A 253 6.43 -1.50 8.52
C LEU A 253 6.19 -2.69 7.59
N THR A 254 7.21 -3.10 6.84
CA THR A 254 7.19 -4.26 5.94
C THR A 254 6.80 -5.54 6.67
N ALA A 255 7.39 -5.80 7.84
CA ALA A 255 7.05 -6.96 8.65
C ALA A 255 5.60 -6.92 9.16
N ALA A 256 5.15 -5.76 9.67
CA ALA A 256 3.78 -5.59 10.16
C ALA A 256 2.74 -5.71 9.03
N ALA A 257 3.02 -5.11 7.88
CA ALA A 257 2.20 -5.20 6.68
C ALA A 257 2.09 -6.64 6.19
N LEU A 258 3.21 -7.38 6.12
CA LEU A 258 3.19 -8.78 5.71
C LEU A 258 2.35 -9.65 6.64
N ALA A 259 2.45 -9.44 7.95
CA ALA A 259 1.62 -10.15 8.92
C ALA A 259 0.12 -9.89 8.69
N PHE A 260 -0.25 -8.63 8.46
CA PHE A 260 -1.62 -8.23 8.13
C PHE A 260 -2.11 -8.82 6.79
N LEU A 261 -1.26 -8.82 5.76
CA LEU A 261 -1.58 -9.41 4.47
C LEU A 261 -1.85 -10.91 4.62
N LYS A 262 -0.97 -11.64 5.31
CA LYS A 262 -1.12 -13.08 5.55
C LYS A 262 -2.33 -13.41 6.43
N SER A 263 -2.70 -12.57 7.39
CA SER A 263 -3.92 -12.83 8.19
C SER A 263 -5.22 -12.63 7.39
N THR A 264 -5.17 -11.85 6.31
CA THR A 264 -6.38 -11.47 5.57
C THR A 264 -6.59 -12.30 4.32
N VAL A 265 -5.51 -12.65 3.64
CA VAL A 265 -5.55 -13.41 2.39
C VAL A 265 -4.59 -14.59 2.38
N GLY A 266 -3.91 -14.93 3.47
CA GLY A 266 -2.97 -16.06 3.55
C GLY A 266 -3.64 -17.42 3.69
#